data_AF-A0A0V7ZXI9-F1
#
_entry.id   AF-A0A0V7ZXI9-F1
#
_cell.length_a   1.000
_cell.length_b   1.000
_cell.length_c   1.000
_cell.angle_alpha   90.00
_cell.angle_beta   90.00
_cell.angle_gamma   90.00
#
_symmetry.space_group_name_H-M   'P 1'
#
loop_
_entity.id
_entity.type
_entity.pdbx_description
1 polymer ?
#
loop_
_entity_poly.entity_id
_entity_poly.type
_entity_poly.pdbx_seq_one_letter_code
_entity_poly.pdbx_strand_id
1 'polypeptide(L)'
;MKHLSKLLATSDSDLAWVLRLGLHGLRTQLLVALETSANDSGRESCEELLKEIDVLLKSNIPPSKISPTLPMENNSPWEDILEPIPAAQPEKSSQINTEIQLQSEKIQPGIIKPETIELEELKLEKLKLEKIAHSLICDRDISNYIGEYQICSDNDAQLWDEIQYLLLRVPEKIASIRQKKILKLVGEIGVIENKQNLKQLPFIRTEYLYPGLTGSVNAQGLLLSDQIDFDPRLKLVNSDVENVFLGKLVSICLKFIDTDPCLHHALKSVDRFGVRSLQSESEKSKYIATLIERFQRVQLSSDKRDSITALRAKLDLDEAIHSLVYLPPVERYSWWGKLQQEARRTLDMVVAKAREAGNQVQIRPLWGTYADIYTYSKDDLRLETGGIPGEVSACLRVYAKINDEILPGRVLFRAS
;
A
#
# COMPACT_ATOMS: atom_id res chain seq x y z
N MET A 1 -16.33 -21.82 -29.78
CA MET A 1 -15.67 -20.56 -29.34
C MET A 1 -15.68 -19.37 -30.33
N LYS A 2 -16.31 -19.44 -31.52
CA LYS A 2 -16.23 -18.38 -32.57
C LYS A 2 -16.70 -16.97 -32.15
N HIS A 3 -17.73 -16.87 -31.31
CA HIS A 3 -18.24 -15.56 -30.86
C HIS A 3 -17.34 -14.91 -29.80
N LEU A 4 -16.73 -15.72 -28.93
CA LEU A 4 -15.75 -15.24 -27.95
C LEU A 4 -14.51 -14.68 -28.64
N SER A 5 -13.96 -15.41 -29.63
CA SER A 5 -12.80 -14.92 -30.39
C SER A 5 -13.11 -13.63 -31.13
N LYS A 6 -14.32 -13.49 -31.70
CA LYS A 6 -14.76 -12.26 -32.37
C LYS A 6 -14.87 -11.08 -31.39
N LEU A 7 -15.44 -11.30 -30.20
CA LEU A 7 -15.56 -10.26 -29.20
C LEU A 7 -14.17 -9.85 -28.68
N LEU A 8 -13.30 -10.81 -28.36
CA LEU A 8 -11.93 -10.57 -27.90
C LEU A 8 -11.03 -9.83 -28.91
N ALA A 9 -11.31 -9.94 -30.20
CA ALA A 9 -10.62 -9.23 -31.27
C ALA A 9 -11.07 -7.77 -31.43
N THR A 10 -12.14 -7.34 -30.75
CA THR A 10 -12.62 -5.96 -30.80
C THR A 10 -11.71 -5.07 -29.94
N SER A 11 -10.99 -4.15 -30.57
CA SER A 11 -10.21 -3.10 -29.91
C SER A 11 -11.14 -2.11 -29.17
N ASP A 12 -10.71 -1.57 -28.02
CA ASP A 12 -11.47 -0.58 -27.22
C ASP A 12 -12.91 -0.96 -26.89
N SER A 13 -13.15 -2.25 -26.63
CA SER A 13 -14.46 -2.72 -26.15
C SER A 13 -14.37 -3.13 -24.68
N ASP A 14 -15.15 -2.45 -23.83
CA ASP A 14 -15.34 -2.83 -22.43
C ASP A 14 -15.86 -4.26 -22.31
N LEU A 15 -16.71 -4.70 -23.23
CA LEU A 15 -17.21 -6.08 -23.27
C LEU A 15 -16.11 -7.09 -23.62
N ALA A 16 -15.19 -6.74 -24.51
CA ALA A 16 -14.02 -7.56 -24.80
C ALA A 16 -13.08 -7.64 -23.59
N TRP A 17 -12.94 -6.53 -22.86
CA TRP A 17 -12.13 -6.48 -21.64
C TRP A 17 -12.75 -7.31 -20.50
N VAL A 18 -14.05 -7.17 -20.23
CA VAL A 18 -14.79 -8.00 -19.26
C VAL A 18 -14.66 -9.48 -19.62
N LEU A 19 -14.78 -9.82 -20.90
CA LEU A 19 -14.60 -11.20 -21.35
C LEU A 19 -13.17 -11.71 -21.13
N ARG A 20 -12.13 -10.91 -21.38
CA ARG A 20 -10.73 -11.29 -21.08
C ARG A 20 -10.56 -11.60 -19.60
N LEU A 21 -11.05 -10.73 -18.72
CA LEU A 21 -10.97 -10.94 -17.28
C LEU A 21 -11.70 -12.21 -16.83
N GLY A 22 -12.93 -12.43 -17.32
CA GLY A 22 -13.69 -13.63 -17.02
C GLY A 22 -12.97 -14.91 -17.45
N LEU A 23 -12.34 -14.91 -18.63
CA LEU A 23 -11.56 -16.06 -19.12
C LEU A 23 -10.27 -16.28 -18.32
N HIS A 24 -9.58 -15.23 -17.91
CA HIS A 24 -8.42 -15.35 -17.02
C HIS A 24 -8.82 -15.91 -15.64
N GLY A 25 -9.92 -15.43 -15.05
CA GLY A 25 -10.44 -15.95 -13.79
C GLY A 25 -10.83 -17.43 -13.87
N LEU A 26 -11.58 -17.81 -14.91
CA LEU A 26 -11.97 -19.19 -15.16
C LEU A 26 -10.75 -20.11 -15.32
N ARG A 27 -9.75 -19.67 -16.08
CA ARG A 27 -8.49 -20.41 -16.26
C ARG A 27 -7.80 -20.69 -14.93
N THR A 28 -7.66 -19.68 -14.07
CA THR A 28 -7.04 -19.83 -12.75
C THR A 28 -7.81 -20.81 -11.88
N GLN A 29 -9.14 -20.69 -11.83
CA GLN A 29 -9.99 -21.61 -11.05
C GLN A 29 -9.86 -23.07 -11.51
N LEU A 30 -9.82 -23.31 -12.83
CA LEU A 30 -9.67 -24.65 -13.39
C LEU A 30 -8.29 -25.25 -13.10
N LEU A 31 -7.21 -24.44 -13.13
CA LEU A 31 -5.87 -24.90 -12.74
C LEU A 31 -5.83 -25.34 -11.27
N VAL A 32 -6.39 -24.53 -10.36
CA VAL A 32 -6.48 -24.87 -8.94
C VAL A 32 -7.34 -26.14 -8.71
N ALA A 33 -8.43 -26.29 -9.45
CA ALA A 33 -9.28 -27.48 -9.39
C ALA A 33 -8.52 -28.75 -9.86
N LEU A 34 -7.69 -28.64 -10.89
CA LEU A 34 -6.86 -29.75 -11.40
C LEU A 34 -5.74 -30.17 -10.43
N GLU A 35 -5.21 -29.23 -9.65
CA GLU A 35 -4.22 -29.52 -8.59
C GLU A 35 -4.85 -30.22 -7.39
N THR A 36 -6.11 -29.90 -7.07
CA THR A 36 -6.81 -30.43 -5.89
C THR A 36 -7.56 -31.73 -6.15
N SER A 37 -7.90 -32.03 -7.42
CA SER A 37 -8.74 -33.18 -7.80
C SER A 37 -8.05 -34.08 -8.83
N ALA A 38 -6.96 -34.73 -8.42
CA ALA A 38 -6.08 -35.51 -9.31
C ALA A 38 -6.78 -36.66 -10.08
N ASN A 39 -7.84 -37.25 -9.52
CA ASN A 39 -8.56 -38.40 -10.08
C ASN A 39 -9.99 -38.06 -10.53
N ASP A 40 -10.29 -36.81 -10.85
CA ASP A 40 -11.61 -36.41 -11.34
C ASP A 40 -11.85 -36.93 -12.77
N SER A 41 -13.04 -37.49 -13.03
CA SER A 41 -13.40 -38.05 -14.34
C SER A 41 -13.50 -36.99 -15.45
N GLY A 42 -13.63 -35.71 -15.10
CA GLY A 42 -13.64 -34.57 -16.03
C GLY A 42 -12.26 -33.97 -16.29
N ARG A 43 -11.18 -34.56 -15.75
CA ARG A 43 -9.82 -34.03 -15.86
C ARG A 43 -9.37 -33.77 -17.29
N GLU A 44 -9.53 -34.75 -18.19
CA GLU A 44 -9.12 -34.61 -19.59
C GLU A 44 -9.89 -33.48 -20.29
N SER A 45 -11.20 -33.40 -20.07
CA SER A 45 -12.03 -32.31 -20.60
C SER A 45 -11.66 -30.94 -20.03
N CYS A 46 -11.25 -30.87 -18.75
CA CYS A 46 -10.75 -29.64 -18.13
C CYS A 46 -9.41 -29.20 -18.74
N GLU A 47 -8.49 -30.13 -18.99
CA GLU A 47 -7.21 -29.85 -19.66
C GLU A 47 -7.41 -29.40 -21.11
N GLU A 48 -8.38 -29.96 -21.83
CA GLU A 48 -8.76 -29.49 -23.17
C GLU A 48 -9.36 -28.08 -23.15
N LEU A 49 -10.27 -27.81 -22.20
CA LEU A 49 -10.86 -26.48 -22.02
C LEU A 49 -9.80 -25.41 -21.70
N LEU A 50 -8.81 -25.74 -20.86
CA LEU A 50 -7.69 -24.85 -20.57
C LEU A 50 -6.88 -24.51 -21.83
N LYS A 51 -6.64 -25.48 -22.73
CA LYS A 51 -5.98 -25.23 -24.02
C LYS A 51 -6.82 -24.30 -24.90
N GLU A 52 -8.14 -24.48 -24.94
CA GLU A 52 -9.03 -23.57 -25.70
C GLU A 52 -8.98 -22.14 -25.16
N ILE A 53 -9.01 -21.97 -23.84
CA ILE A 53 -8.91 -20.66 -23.19
C ILE A 53 -7.54 -20.02 -23.50
N ASP A 54 -6.45 -20.77 -23.41
CA ASP A 54 -5.11 -20.28 -23.73
C ASP A 54 -4.99 -19.80 -25.18
N VAL A 55 -5.59 -20.51 -26.14
CA VAL A 55 -5.63 -20.10 -27.54
C VAL A 55 -6.41 -18.79 -27.71
N LEU A 56 -7.56 -18.65 -27.03
CA LEU A 56 -8.36 -17.43 -27.09
C LEU A 56 -7.64 -16.21 -26.53
N LEU A 57 -6.90 -16.39 -25.43
CA LEU A 57 -6.15 -15.31 -24.77
C LEU A 57 -4.88 -14.93 -25.55
N LYS A 58 -4.19 -15.89 -26.17
CA LYS A 58 -2.96 -15.64 -26.95
C LYS A 58 -3.22 -14.99 -28.32
N SER A 59 -4.35 -15.30 -28.96
CA SER A 59 -4.59 -14.92 -30.36
C SER A 59 -4.96 -13.43 -30.55
N ASN A 60 -5.08 -12.63 -29.49
CA ASN A 60 -5.64 -11.28 -29.54
C ASN A 60 -4.88 -10.25 -28.71
N ILE A 61 -3.54 -10.28 -28.70
CA ILE A 61 -2.73 -9.17 -28.17
C ILE A 61 -2.53 -8.15 -29.30
N PRO A 62 -3.19 -6.96 -29.28
CA PRO A 62 -2.78 -5.91 -30.19
C PRO A 62 -1.39 -5.38 -29.76
N PRO A 63 -0.47 -5.11 -30.70
CA PRO A 63 0.77 -4.44 -30.36
C PRO A 63 0.47 -3.04 -29.80
N SER A 64 1.05 -2.78 -28.63
CA SER A 64 1.00 -1.53 -27.88
C SER A 64 1.20 -0.29 -28.74
N LYS A 65 0.17 0.55 -28.88
CA LYS A 65 0.27 2.02 -28.97
C LYS A 65 -1.04 2.61 -28.44
N ILE A 66 -0.92 3.69 -27.67
CA ILE A 66 -1.79 4.89 -27.63
C ILE A 66 -1.85 5.43 -26.19
N SER A 67 -1.17 6.55 -26.00
CA SER A 67 -1.30 7.49 -24.90
C SER A 67 -2.77 7.93 -24.73
N PRO A 68 -3.32 8.09 -23.52
CA PRO A 68 -4.68 8.56 -23.38
C PRO A 68 -4.71 10.09 -23.45
N THR A 69 -5.00 10.62 -24.64
CA THR A 69 -5.78 11.86 -24.75
C THR A 69 -7.22 11.38 -24.96
N LEU A 70 -8.05 11.47 -23.92
CA LEU A 70 -9.49 11.20 -24.06
C LEU A 70 -10.21 12.49 -24.47
N PRO A 71 -11.20 12.42 -25.37
CA PRO A 71 -12.08 13.53 -25.68
C PRO A 71 -13.04 13.77 -24.52
N MET A 72 -13.20 15.04 -24.16
CA MET A 72 -14.28 15.53 -23.33
C MET A 72 -15.62 15.27 -24.02
N GLU A 73 -16.53 14.58 -23.37
CA GLU A 73 -17.96 14.86 -23.47
C GLU A 73 -18.61 14.71 -22.09
N ASN A 74 -18.83 15.87 -21.49
CA ASN A 74 -19.64 16.08 -20.30
C ASN A 74 -21.10 15.77 -20.61
N ASN A 75 -21.77 15.07 -19.69
CA ASN A 75 -23.12 15.43 -19.21
C ASN A 75 -23.60 14.42 -18.16
N SER A 76 -23.38 14.73 -16.87
CA SER A 76 -24.32 14.35 -15.82
C SER A 76 -24.18 15.29 -14.60
N PRO A 77 -25.29 15.76 -13.99
CA PRO A 77 -25.31 16.96 -13.17
C PRO A 77 -25.21 16.62 -11.67
N TRP A 78 -24.00 16.51 -11.13
CA TRP A 78 -23.76 16.42 -9.68
C TRP A 78 -22.49 17.13 -9.20
N GLU A 79 -21.88 17.99 -10.02
CA GLU A 79 -20.84 18.91 -9.57
C GLU A 79 -21.47 20.27 -9.27
N ASP A 80 -21.86 20.47 -8.01
CA ASP A 80 -21.89 21.77 -7.34
C ASP A 80 -22.44 21.55 -5.93
N ILE A 81 -21.54 21.49 -4.94
CA ILE A 81 -21.65 22.00 -3.56
C ILE A 81 -20.29 21.67 -2.93
N LEU A 82 -19.28 22.48 -3.23
CA LEU A 82 -18.16 22.83 -2.35
C LEU A 82 -17.53 24.10 -2.94
N GLU A 83 -17.97 25.27 -2.49
CA GLU A 83 -17.38 26.56 -2.90
C GLU A 83 -15.93 26.72 -2.37
N PRO A 84 -15.06 27.41 -3.12
CA PRO A 84 -13.64 27.55 -2.81
C PRO A 84 -13.33 28.72 -1.86
N ILE A 85 -12.32 28.53 -1.00
CA ILE A 85 -11.68 29.61 -0.22
C ILE A 85 -10.67 30.35 -1.13
N PRO A 86 -10.55 31.70 -1.07
CA PRO A 86 -9.74 32.47 -2.01
C PRO A 86 -8.23 32.32 -1.78
N ALA A 87 -7.48 32.15 -2.88
CA ALA A 87 -6.03 32.21 -2.91
C ALA A 87 -5.55 33.68 -2.80
N ALA A 88 -4.63 33.93 -1.86
CA ALA A 88 -3.84 35.16 -1.81
C ALA A 88 -2.60 35.00 -2.71
N GLN A 89 -2.29 36.07 -3.45
CA GLN A 89 -1.31 36.14 -4.53
C GLN A 89 0.15 36.14 -4.06
N PRO A 90 1.10 35.65 -4.87
CA PRO A 90 2.52 35.96 -4.70
C PRO A 90 2.89 37.22 -5.50
N GLU A 91 3.51 38.20 -4.83
CA GLU A 91 4.10 39.35 -5.48
C GLU A 91 5.47 39.04 -6.11
N LYS A 92 5.64 39.66 -7.28
CA LYS A 92 6.79 39.83 -8.17
C LYS A 92 8.18 39.84 -7.51
N SER A 93 9.13 39.18 -8.17
CA SER A 93 10.48 39.72 -8.30
C SER A 93 11.08 39.37 -9.67
N SER A 94 11.80 40.36 -10.18
CA SER A 94 12.18 40.61 -11.56
C SER A 94 13.52 39.98 -11.95
N GLN A 95 13.60 39.64 -13.23
CA GLN A 95 14.79 39.27 -13.98
C GLN A 95 15.91 40.30 -13.86
N ILE A 96 17.15 39.83 -13.61
CA ILE A 96 18.38 40.50 -14.06
C ILE A 96 19.31 39.44 -14.62
N ASN A 97 19.61 39.56 -15.91
CA ASN A 97 20.70 38.90 -16.62
C ASN A 97 22.02 39.56 -16.24
N THR A 98 23.08 38.77 -16.02
CA THR A 98 24.45 39.27 -16.15
C THR A 98 25.31 38.25 -16.88
N GLU A 99 25.78 38.66 -18.06
CA GLU A 99 26.82 38.04 -18.86
C GLU A 99 28.15 37.96 -18.07
N ILE A 100 28.88 36.86 -18.19
CA ILE A 100 30.31 36.81 -17.84
C ILE A 100 31.09 36.53 -19.13
N GLN A 101 31.79 37.57 -19.57
CA GLN A 101 32.79 37.53 -20.63
C GLN A 101 34.01 36.72 -20.21
N LEU A 102 34.48 35.89 -21.14
CA LEU A 102 35.82 35.33 -21.13
C LEU A 102 36.87 36.44 -21.28
N GLN A 103 37.83 36.48 -20.35
CA GLN A 103 39.15 37.03 -20.64
C GLN A 103 40.23 36.05 -20.19
N SER A 104 41.06 35.72 -21.17
CA SER A 104 42.24 34.88 -21.14
C SER A 104 43.43 35.60 -20.51
N GLU A 105 44.09 34.97 -19.54
CA GLU A 105 45.48 35.29 -19.19
C GLU A 105 46.36 34.05 -19.12
N LYS A 106 47.55 34.20 -19.70
CA LYS A 106 48.60 33.22 -19.95
C LYS A 106 49.34 32.87 -18.66
N ILE A 107 49.59 31.59 -18.40
CA ILE A 107 50.70 31.15 -17.53
C ILE A 107 51.44 29.97 -18.20
N GLN A 108 52.77 30.07 -18.22
CA GLN A 108 53.74 29.14 -18.81
C GLN A 108 53.92 27.84 -17.99
N PRO A 109 54.46 26.75 -18.58
CA PRO A 109 54.55 25.45 -17.92
C PRO A 109 55.81 25.34 -17.05
N GLY A 110 55.61 25.12 -15.75
CA GLY A 110 56.67 24.80 -14.78
C GLY A 110 56.55 23.36 -14.31
N ILE A 111 57.66 22.63 -14.41
CA ILE A 111 57.86 21.22 -14.07
C ILE A 111 57.68 20.98 -12.56
N ILE A 112 56.78 20.08 -12.18
CA ILE A 112 56.74 19.47 -10.83
C ILE A 112 56.57 17.94 -11.00
N LYS A 113 57.46 17.18 -10.34
CA LYS A 113 57.54 15.71 -10.30
C LYS A 113 56.31 15.11 -9.59
N PRO A 114 55.94 13.85 -9.89
CA PRO A 114 54.79 13.21 -9.26
C PRO A 114 55.17 12.80 -7.83
N GLU A 115 54.56 13.44 -6.84
CA GLU A 115 54.42 12.85 -5.52
C GLU A 115 53.26 11.86 -5.57
N THR A 116 53.60 10.63 -5.19
CA THR A 116 52.72 9.48 -5.03
C THR A 116 51.60 9.83 -4.06
N ILE A 117 50.41 10.12 -4.57
CA ILE A 117 49.18 10.06 -3.78
C ILE A 117 48.81 8.59 -3.74
N GLU A 118 49.20 7.90 -2.66
CA GLU A 118 48.57 6.64 -2.26
C GLU A 118 47.09 6.96 -2.00
N LEU A 119 46.26 6.66 -3.00
CA LEU A 119 44.82 6.53 -2.84
C LEU A 119 44.60 5.37 -1.85
N GLU A 120 44.53 5.68 -0.55
CA GLU A 120 43.80 4.84 0.38
C GLU A 120 42.40 4.67 -0.18
N GLU A 121 42.14 3.49 -0.76
CA GLU A 121 40.81 3.04 -1.09
C GLU A 121 39.92 3.28 0.13
N LEU A 122 38.99 4.22 0.02
CA LEU A 122 37.82 4.33 0.88
C LEU A 122 37.14 2.95 0.86
N LYS A 123 37.50 2.08 1.80
CA LYS A 123 36.73 0.90 2.12
C LYS A 123 35.37 1.40 2.55
N LEU A 124 34.41 1.40 1.62
CA LEU A 124 33.00 1.42 1.98
C LEU A 124 32.84 0.25 2.93
N GLU A 125 32.71 0.52 4.23
CA GLU A 125 32.51 -0.54 5.22
C GLU A 125 31.23 -1.28 4.83
N LYS A 126 31.41 -2.52 4.38
CA LYS A 126 30.31 -3.37 3.95
C LYS A 126 29.38 -3.61 5.12
N LEU A 127 28.08 -3.34 4.96
CA LEU A 127 27.09 -3.50 6.02
C LEU A 127 27.08 -4.95 6.53
N LYS A 128 27.12 -5.14 7.85
CA LYS A 128 27.22 -6.47 8.46
C LYS A 128 25.97 -7.30 8.20
N LEU A 129 24.82 -6.64 8.11
CA LEU A 129 23.52 -7.27 7.86
C LEU A 129 23.21 -7.48 6.37
N GLU A 130 24.05 -6.99 5.43
CA GLU A 130 23.78 -7.01 3.99
C GLU A 130 23.48 -8.42 3.47
N LYS A 131 24.30 -9.40 3.86
CA LYS A 131 24.11 -10.81 3.46
C LYS A 131 22.80 -11.39 3.98
N ILE A 132 22.38 -10.98 5.17
CA ILE A 132 21.15 -11.45 5.81
C ILE A 132 19.94 -10.84 5.12
N ALA A 133 19.98 -9.53 4.83
CA ALA A 133 18.95 -8.84 4.07
C ALA A 133 18.78 -9.41 2.66
N HIS A 134 19.88 -9.63 1.92
CA HIS A 134 19.80 -10.27 0.60
C HIS A 134 19.27 -11.69 0.66
N SER A 135 19.67 -12.48 1.66
CA SER A 135 19.12 -13.83 1.87
C SER A 135 17.60 -13.79 2.10
N LEU A 136 17.11 -12.79 2.84
CA LEU A 136 15.69 -12.58 3.08
C LEU A 136 14.92 -12.24 1.81
N ILE A 137 15.44 -11.31 1.00
CA ILE A 137 14.78 -10.84 -0.23
C ILE A 137 14.74 -11.95 -1.28
N CYS A 138 15.80 -12.76 -1.37
CA CYS A 138 15.87 -13.91 -2.28
C CYS A 138 15.08 -15.14 -1.79
N ASP A 139 14.47 -15.07 -0.61
CA ASP A 139 13.71 -16.19 -0.06
C ASP A 139 12.39 -16.39 -0.82
N ARG A 140 12.18 -17.61 -1.33
CA ARG A 140 10.98 -17.97 -2.10
C ARG A 140 9.68 -17.83 -1.30
N ASP A 141 9.72 -18.03 0.02
CA ASP A 141 8.53 -17.90 0.87
C ASP A 141 8.16 -16.42 1.14
N ILE A 142 9.10 -15.48 0.92
CA ILE A 142 8.92 -14.05 1.22
C ILE A 142 8.72 -13.24 -0.06
N SER A 143 9.50 -13.54 -1.11
CA SER A 143 9.51 -12.82 -2.39
C SER A 143 8.11 -12.64 -3.00
N ASN A 144 7.23 -13.63 -2.86
CA ASN A 144 5.83 -13.55 -3.31
C ASN A 144 5.01 -12.43 -2.64
N TYR A 145 5.39 -12.02 -1.42
CA TYR A 145 4.67 -11.02 -0.62
C TYR A 145 5.33 -9.63 -0.65
N ILE A 146 6.65 -9.56 -0.86
CA ILE A 146 7.38 -8.28 -0.85
C ILE A 146 7.63 -7.73 -2.25
N GLY A 147 7.49 -8.56 -3.29
CA GLY A 147 7.72 -8.19 -4.68
C GLY A 147 9.20 -7.96 -5.00
N GLU A 148 9.46 -7.23 -6.10
CA GLU A 148 10.80 -6.73 -6.41
C GLU A 148 11.17 -5.67 -5.37
N TYR A 149 12.12 -6.01 -4.50
CA TYR A 149 12.56 -5.13 -3.41
C TYR A 149 14.03 -4.76 -3.58
N GLN A 150 14.33 -3.47 -3.40
CA GLN A 150 15.69 -2.95 -3.38
C GLN A 150 15.96 -2.38 -1.98
N ILE A 151 17.11 -2.76 -1.42
CA ILE A 151 17.58 -2.24 -0.14
C ILE A 151 17.99 -0.78 -0.34
N CYS A 152 17.48 0.10 0.52
CA CYS A 152 17.76 1.53 0.47
C CYS A 152 18.64 2.01 1.65
N SER A 153 18.95 1.12 2.58
CA SER A 153 19.64 1.45 3.83
C SER A 153 21.12 1.71 3.66
N ASP A 154 21.60 2.77 4.32
CA ASP A 154 23.01 3.19 4.31
C ASP A 154 23.79 2.69 5.54
N ASN A 155 23.10 2.11 6.54
CA ASN A 155 23.72 1.56 7.74
C ASN A 155 22.95 0.34 8.28
N ASP A 156 23.61 -0.44 9.15
CA ASP A 156 23.02 -1.66 9.72
C ASP A 156 21.76 -1.40 10.57
N ALA A 157 21.62 -0.23 11.19
CA ALA A 157 20.43 0.09 11.98
C ALA A 157 19.20 0.32 11.09
N GLN A 158 19.37 1.07 9.99
CA GLN A 158 18.34 1.23 8.96
C GLN A 158 18.02 -0.10 8.27
N LEU A 159 19.05 -0.91 7.98
CA LEU A 159 18.85 -2.20 7.35
C LEU A 159 18.06 -3.17 8.25
N TRP A 160 18.26 -3.07 9.57
CA TRP A 160 17.44 -3.78 10.54
C TRP A 160 16.00 -3.28 10.57
N ASP A 161 15.76 -1.96 10.47
CA ASP A 161 14.41 -1.40 10.31
C ASP A 161 13.74 -1.96 9.04
N GLU A 162 14.41 -1.97 7.88
CA GLU A 162 13.89 -2.53 6.63
C GLU A 162 13.55 -4.02 6.75
N ILE A 163 14.43 -4.83 7.36
CA ILE A 163 14.16 -6.26 7.61
C ILE A 163 12.89 -6.43 8.44
N GLN A 164 12.73 -5.65 9.52
CA GLN A 164 11.55 -5.71 10.37
C GLN A 164 10.29 -5.31 9.59
N TYR A 165 10.35 -4.24 8.80
CA TYR A 165 9.22 -3.77 8.00
C TYR A 165 8.81 -4.77 6.92
N LEU A 166 9.75 -5.45 6.28
CA LEU A 166 9.45 -6.53 5.34
C LEU A 166 8.70 -7.68 6.03
N LEU A 167 9.12 -8.06 7.24
CA LEU A 167 8.46 -9.13 7.99
C LEU A 167 7.07 -8.72 8.51
N LEU A 168 6.77 -7.44 8.68
CA LEU A 168 5.41 -6.96 9.00
C LEU A 168 4.41 -7.16 7.85
N ARG A 169 4.89 -7.33 6.62
CA ARG A 169 4.07 -7.45 5.39
C ARG A 169 3.73 -8.90 5.02
N VAL A 170 4.42 -9.88 5.61
CA VAL A 170 4.23 -11.30 5.31
C VAL A 170 3.36 -12.00 6.37
N PRO A 171 2.71 -13.14 6.05
CA PRO A 171 1.91 -13.88 7.03
C PRO A 171 2.70 -14.17 8.31
N GLU A 172 2.09 -13.94 9.48
CA GLU A 172 2.79 -14.01 10.77
C GLU A 172 3.53 -15.33 11.03
N LYS A 173 2.98 -16.45 10.54
CA LYS A 173 3.63 -17.77 10.66
C LYS A 173 4.95 -17.80 9.89
N ILE A 174 4.98 -17.23 8.69
CA ILE A 174 6.18 -17.12 7.87
C ILE A 174 7.14 -16.12 8.51
N ALA A 175 6.65 -14.94 8.92
CA ALA A 175 7.43 -13.92 9.62
C ALA A 175 8.15 -14.50 10.84
N SER A 176 7.43 -15.24 11.69
CA SER A 176 7.96 -15.86 12.91
C SER A 176 9.06 -16.89 12.63
N ILE A 177 8.89 -17.72 11.60
CA ILE A 177 9.91 -18.70 11.18
C ILE A 177 11.17 -17.96 10.69
N ARG A 178 10.98 -16.88 9.94
CA ARG A 178 12.06 -16.11 9.32
C ARG A 178 12.81 -15.26 10.33
N GLN A 179 12.11 -14.61 11.25
CA GLN A 179 12.69 -13.92 12.40
C GLN A 179 13.62 -14.85 13.19
N LYS A 180 13.19 -16.07 13.54
CA LYS A 180 14.04 -17.04 14.26
C LYS A 180 15.30 -17.41 13.48
N LYS A 181 15.20 -17.60 12.17
CA LYS A 181 16.35 -17.88 11.29
C LYS A 181 17.31 -16.69 11.24
N ILE A 182 16.78 -15.48 11.05
CA ILE A 182 17.55 -14.24 11.03
C ILE A 182 18.28 -14.04 12.36
N LEU A 183 17.60 -14.22 13.50
CA LEU A 183 18.21 -14.08 14.82
C LEU A 183 19.35 -15.08 15.06
N LYS A 184 19.26 -16.28 14.49
CA LYS A 184 20.37 -17.23 14.50
C LYS A 184 21.56 -16.73 13.68
N LEU A 185 21.30 -16.24 12.46
CA LEU A 185 22.33 -15.73 11.54
C LEU A 185 23.04 -14.47 12.08
N VAL A 186 22.30 -13.54 12.70
CA VAL A 186 22.92 -12.36 13.34
C VAL A 186 23.77 -12.78 14.55
N GLY A 187 23.38 -13.85 15.28
CA GLY A 187 24.19 -14.44 16.34
C GLY A 187 25.56 -14.94 15.87
N GLU A 188 25.62 -15.52 14.66
CA GLU A 188 26.86 -16.02 14.06
C GLU A 188 27.87 -14.91 13.72
N ILE A 189 27.41 -13.66 13.57
CA ILE A 189 28.26 -12.47 13.33
C ILE A 189 28.48 -11.61 14.59
N GLY A 190 28.24 -12.18 15.78
CA GLY A 190 28.49 -11.53 17.07
C GLY A 190 27.48 -10.45 17.46
N VAL A 191 26.28 -10.47 16.86
CA VAL A 191 25.15 -9.62 17.26
C VAL A 191 24.29 -10.37 18.27
N ILE A 192 23.82 -9.66 19.29
CA ILE A 192 23.01 -10.20 20.37
C ILE A 192 21.63 -9.56 20.34
N GLU A 193 20.59 -10.35 20.56
CA GLU A 193 19.22 -9.87 20.71
C GLU A 193 19.10 -8.91 21.90
N ASN A 194 18.52 -7.73 21.67
CA ASN A 194 18.30 -6.71 22.70
C ASN A 194 16.81 -6.38 22.84
N LYS A 195 16.18 -6.89 23.90
CA LYS A 195 14.77 -6.63 24.22
C LYS A 195 14.53 -5.31 24.97
N GLN A 196 15.58 -4.54 25.23
CA GLN A 196 15.48 -3.25 25.94
C GLN A 196 15.57 -2.06 24.98
N ASN A 197 16.29 -2.19 23.87
CA ASN A 197 16.39 -1.14 22.85
C ASN A 197 15.26 -1.27 21.82
N LEU A 198 14.09 -0.71 22.11
CA LEU A 198 12.89 -0.85 21.29
C LEU A 198 12.32 0.51 20.88
N LYS A 199 12.02 0.66 19.59
CA LYS A 199 11.21 1.75 19.05
C LYS A 199 9.75 1.45 19.39
N GLN A 200 9.17 2.27 20.25
CA GLN A 200 7.81 2.08 20.72
C GLN A 200 6.78 2.70 19.76
N LEU A 201 5.74 1.95 19.47
CA LEU A 201 4.61 2.31 18.63
C LEU A 201 3.35 2.46 19.50
N PRO A 202 2.64 3.59 19.42
CA PRO A 202 1.45 3.84 20.24
C PRO A 202 0.34 2.84 19.89
N PHE A 203 -0.17 2.11 20.88
CA PHE A 203 -1.28 1.18 20.69
C PHE A 203 -2.14 0.99 21.94
N ILE A 204 -3.20 0.17 21.88
CA ILE A 204 -4.08 -0.12 23.03
C ILE A 204 -3.59 -1.28 23.90
N ARG A 205 -2.56 -1.99 23.45
CA ARG A 205 -1.95 -3.13 24.13
C ARG A 205 -0.44 -3.07 23.96
N THR A 206 0.27 -3.57 24.96
CA THR A 206 1.71 -3.77 24.87
C THR A 206 2.02 -5.13 24.23
N GLU A 207 2.75 -5.13 23.11
CA GLU A 207 3.04 -6.34 22.31
C GLU A 207 4.42 -6.24 21.66
N TYR A 208 5.30 -7.21 21.96
CA TYR A 208 6.63 -7.28 21.37
C TYR A 208 6.54 -7.81 19.94
N LEU A 209 6.96 -7.01 18.96
CA LEU A 209 6.94 -7.39 17.55
C LEU A 209 8.29 -7.98 17.13
N TYR A 210 9.35 -7.18 17.29
CA TYR A 210 10.70 -7.56 16.90
C TYR A 210 11.71 -7.05 17.92
N PRO A 211 12.75 -7.84 18.24
CA PRO A 211 13.79 -7.38 19.14
C PRO A 211 14.73 -6.37 18.47
N GLY A 212 15.39 -5.57 19.30
CA GLY A 212 16.56 -4.81 18.87
C GLY A 212 17.80 -5.70 18.77
N LEU A 213 18.89 -5.08 18.36
CA LEU A 213 20.20 -5.69 18.23
C LEU A 213 21.23 -4.91 19.06
N THR A 214 22.20 -5.62 19.63
CA THR A 214 23.37 -5.04 20.31
C THR A 214 24.64 -5.84 19.99
N GLY A 215 25.80 -5.34 20.38
CA GLY A 215 27.10 -5.96 20.08
C GLY A 215 27.73 -5.38 18.83
N SER A 216 28.02 -6.22 17.82
CA SER A 216 28.66 -5.75 16.59
C SER A 216 27.76 -4.86 15.71
N VAL A 217 26.44 -4.89 15.93
CA VAL A 217 25.43 -4.00 15.35
C VAL A 217 24.54 -3.50 16.50
N ASN A 218 24.23 -2.20 16.52
CA ASN A 218 23.28 -1.63 17.45
C ASN A 218 22.07 -1.08 16.68
N ALA A 219 20.90 -1.67 16.90
CA ALA A 219 19.67 -1.30 16.19
C ALA A 219 18.46 -1.46 17.11
N GLN A 220 17.41 -0.68 16.87
CA GLN A 220 16.19 -0.74 17.68
C GLN A 220 15.25 -1.83 17.15
N GLY A 221 14.56 -2.49 18.08
CA GLY A 221 13.44 -3.37 17.75
C GLY A 221 12.12 -2.61 17.64
N LEU A 222 11.01 -3.34 17.57
CA LEU A 222 9.65 -2.79 17.52
C LEU A 222 8.79 -3.33 18.65
N LEU A 223 8.09 -2.43 19.33
CA LEU A 223 7.18 -2.72 20.45
C LEU A 223 5.90 -1.90 20.29
N LEU A 224 4.73 -2.55 20.29
CA LEU A 224 3.48 -1.85 20.57
C LEU A 224 3.43 -1.53 22.06
N SER A 225 2.99 -0.34 22.42
CA SER A 225 2.97 0.14 23.80
C SER A 225 1.68 0.90 24.10
N ASP A 226 1.02 0.53 25.19
CA ASP A 226 -0.14 1.25 25.75
C ASP A 226 0.25 2.48 26.58
N GLN A 227 1.55 2.66 26.83
CA GLN A 227 2.08 3.78 27.61
C GLN A 227 2.52 4.97 26.75
N ILE A 228 2.65 4.79 25.44
CA ILE A 228 3.07 5.86 24.53
C ILE A 228 1.86 6.67 24.12
N ASP A 229 1.99 8.01 24.19
CA ASP A 229 0.92 8.92 23.80
C ASP A 229 0.69 8.93 22.27
N PHE A 230 -0.37 9.59 21.81
CA PHE A 230 -0.67 9.74 20.39
C PHE A 230 0.43 10.53 19.66
N ASP A 231 0.44 10.45 18.33
CA ASP A 231 1.23 11.35 17.51
C ASP A 231 0.84 12.80 17.84
N PRO A 232 1.79 13.72 18.06
CA PRO A 232 1.51 15.09 18.49
C PRO A 232 0.69 15.90 17.47
N ARG A 233 0.62 15.45 16.21
CA ARG A 233 -0.24 16.04 15.18
C ARG A 233 -1.72 15.74 15.42
N LEU A 234 -2.04 14.71 16.22
CA LEU A 234 -3.41 14.34 16.58
C LEU A 234 -3.83 15.06 17.86
N LYS A 235 -4.97 15.75 17.80
CA LYS A 235 -5.61 16.34 18.99
C LYS A 235 -6.75 15.42 19.41
N LEU A 236 -6.60 14.72 20.54
CA LEU A 236 -7.69 13.90 21.05
C LEU A 236 -8.75 14.78 21.73
N VAL A 237 -9.97 14.81 21.20
CA VAL A 237 -11.09 15.58 21.78
C VAL A 237 -11.97 14.71 22.67
N ASN A 238 -12.11 13.41 22.37
CA ASN A 238 -12.95 12.47 23.10
C ASN A 238 -12.15 11.20 23.44
N SER A 239 -12.23 10.76 24.70
CA SER A 239 -11.52 9.60 25.25
C SER A 239 -12.30 8.28 25.18
N ASP A 240 -13.33 8.19 24.32
CA ASP A 240 -14.00 6.93 24.04
C ASP A 240 -13.00 5.86 23.56
N VAL A 241 -13.20 4.63 24.02
CA VAL A 241 -12.27 3.51 23.79
C VAL A 241 -12.00 3.30 22.30
N GLU A 242 -13.01 3.45 21.45
CA GLU A 242 -12.87 3.28 20.00
C GLU A 242 -12.07 4.43 19.37
N ASN A 243 -12.31 5.66 19.81
CA ASN A 243 -11.58 6.84 19.35
C ASN A 243 -10.11 6.81 19.82
N VAL A 244 -9.85 6.29 21.02
CA VAL A 244 -8.49 6.01 21.51
C VAL A 244 -7.83 4.97 20.62
N PHE A 245 -8.50 3.85 20.34
CA PHE A 245 -7.95 2.81 19.45
C PHE A 245 -7.59 3.36 18.07
N LEU A 246 -8.53 4.05 17.41
CA LEU A 246 -8.28 4.64 16.10
C LEU A 246 -7.19 5.71 16.15
N GLY A 247 -7.15 6.55 17.19
CA GLY A 247 -6.11 7.56 17.34
C GLY A 247 -4.72 6.93 17.45
N LYS A 248 -4.58 5.84 18.20
CA LYS A 248 -3.32 5.08 18.28
C LYS A 248 -2.97 4.45 16.94
N LEU A 249 -3.94 3.87 16.23
CA LEU A 249 -3.71 3.30 14.90
C LEU A 249 -3.29 4.35 13.87
N VAL A 250 -3.96 5.50 13.83
CA VAL A 250 -3.56 6.62 12.96
C VAL A 250 -2.16 7.12 13.34
N SER A 251 -1.81 7.13 14.63
CA SER A 251 -0.45 7.45 15.07
C SER A 251 0.59 6.44 14.56
N ILE A 252 0.26 5.14 14.51
CA ILE A 252 1.09 4.12 13.85
C ILE A 252 1.25 4.43 12.37
N CYS A 253 0.15 4.69 11.64
CA CYS A 253 0.21 5.06 10.23
C CYS A 253 1.14 6.26 10.00
N LEU A 254 0.97 7.34 10.77
CA LEU A 254 1.80 8.53 10.72
C LEU A 254 3.28 8.23 10.98
N LYS A 255 3.58 7.38 11.98
CA LYS A 255 4.94 6.97 12.29
C LYS A 255 5.58 6.23 11.12
N PHE A 256 4.87 5.29 10.49
CA PHE A 256 5.39 4.54 9.36
C PHE A 256 5.53 5.39 8.10
N ILE A 257 4.62 6.33 7.84
CA ILE A 257 4.75 7.29 6.74
C ILE A 257 6.05 8.12 6.86
N ASP A 258 6.49 8.39 8.09
CA ASP A 258 7.73 9.13 8.34
C ASP A 258 9.00 8.27 8.28
N THR A 259 8.89 6.94 8.44
CA THR A 259 10.06 6.05 8.57
C THR A 259 10.23 5.03 7.45
N ASP A 260 9.16 4.64 6.75
CA ASP A 260 9.19 3.59 5.75
C ASP A 260 9.00 4.16 4.32
N PRO A 261 10.07 4.23 3.51
CA PRO A 261 10.02 4.81 2.17
C PRO A 261 9.27 3.94 1.16
N CYS A 262 8.86 2.72 1.53
CA CYS A 262 8.16 1.79 0.63
C CYS A 262 6.64 2.03 0.62
N LEU A 263 6.15 2.92 1.48
CA LEU A 263 4.73 3.23 1.56
C LEU A 263 4.26 4.12 0.42
N HIS A 264 3.06 3.80 -0.03
CA HIS A 264 2.33 4.53 -1.03
C HIS A 264 0.96 4.89 -0.47
N HIS A 265 0.33 5.89 -1.08
CA HIS A 265 -1.08 6.13 -0.87
C HIS A 265 -1.88 5.86 -2.14
N ALA A 266 -3.10 5.39 -1.95
CA ALA A 266 -4.07 5.16 -2.99
C ALA A 266 -5.36 5.96 -2.71
N LEU A 267 -5.31 7.06 -1.95
CA LEU A 267 -6.51 7.69 -1.41
C LEU A 267 -7.21 8.56 -2.45
N LYS A 268 -8.48 8.26 -2.76
CA LYS A 268 -9.25 8.89 -3.84
C LYS A 268 -9.29 10.42 -3.76
N SER A 269 -9.46 10.96 -2.54
CA SER A 269 -9.56 12.41 -2.35
C SER A 269 -8.22 13.15 -2.48
N VAL A 270 -7.10 12.43 -2.53
CA VAL A 270 -5.76 12.98 -2.75
C VAL A 270 -5.36 12.78 -4.21
N ASP A 271 -5.46 11.56 -4.70
CA ASP A 271 -5.35 11.22 -6.12
C ASP A 271 -6.37 10.12 -6.46
N ARG A 272 -7.27 10.44 -7.39
CA ARG A 272 -8.33 9.54 -7.81
C ARG A 272 -7.83 8.34 -8.61
N PHE A 273 -6.79 8.52 -9.43
CA PHE A 273 -6.44 7.61 -10.52
C PHE A 273 -5.13 6.85 -10.32
N GLY A 274 -4.39 7.12 -9.24
CA GLY A 274 -3.06 6.57 -9.04
C GLY A 274 -2.82 5.97 -7.66
N VAL A 275 -1.79 5.12 -7.61
CA VAL A 275 -1.05 4.80 -6.39
C VAL A 275 0.23 5.63 -6.41
N ARG A 276 0.46 6.45 -5.39
CA ARG A 276 1.56 7.42 -5.34
C ARG A 276 2.52 7.12 -4.21
N SER A 277 3.81 7.17 -4.50
CA SER A 277 4.86 7.02 -3.48
C SER A 277 4.81 8.17 -2.48
N LEU A 278 4.91 7.85 -1.19
CA LEU A 278 5.00 8.82 -0.11
C LEU A 278 6.43 9.34 0.11
N GLN A 279 7.39 8.96 -0.73
CA GLN A 279 8.71 9.61 -0.78
C GLN A 279 8.64 11.04 -1.33
N SER A 280 7.61 11.35 -2.13
CA SER A 280 7.36 12.73 -2.56
C SER A 280 6.74 13.50 -1.40
N GLU A 281 7.46 14.50 -0.89
CA GLU A 281 6.97 15.35 0.22
C GLU A 281 5.63 16.05 -0.09
N SER A 282 5.35 16.35 -1.36
CA SER A 282 4.06 16.90 -1.78
C SER A 282 2.92 15.90 -1.56
N GLU A 283 3.11 14.66 -2.01
CA GLU A 283 2.11 13.59 -1.84
C GLU A 283 1.97 13.18 -0.38
N LYS A 284 3.11 13.06 0.33
CA LYS A 284 3.18 12.79 1.77
C LYS A 284 2.36 13.79 2.57
N SER A 285 2.58 15.09 2.35
CA SER A 285 1.90 16.16 3.07
C SER A 285 0.39 16.16 2.82
N LYS A 286 -0.04 16.01 1.56
CA LYS A 286 -1.47 15.94 1.22
C LYS A 286 -2.14 14.74 1.89
N TYR A 287 -1.50 13.58 1.86
CA TYR A 287 -2.03 12.36 2.44
C TYR A 287 -2.13 12.44 3.96
N ILE A 288 -1.07 12.90 4.64
CA ILE A 288 -1.05 13.11 6.10
C ILE A 288 -2.16 14.09 6.51
N ALA A 289 -2.26 15.24 5.83
CA ALA A 289 -3.29 16.23 6.13
C ALA A 289 -4.70 15.63 6.01
N THR A 290 -4.96 14.90 4.93
CA THR A 290 -6.25 14.24 4.72
C THR A 290 -6.54 13.17 5.78
N LEU A 291 -5.57 12.33 6.14
CA LEU A 291 -5.73 11.28 7.15
C LEU A 291 -6.09 11.87 8.52
N ILE A 292 -5.37 12.92 8.94
CA ILE A 292 -5.63 13.64 10.20
C ILE A 292 -7.02 14.28 10.17
N GLU A 293 -7.38 14.89 9.05
CA GLU A 293 -8.67 15.56 8.87
C GLU A 293 -9.85 14.57 8.95
N ARG A 294 -9.72 13.38 8.34
CA ARG A 294 -10.73 12.31 8.48
C ARG A 294 -10.83 11.80 9.92
N PHE A 295 -9.71 11.66 10.62
CA PHE A 295 -9.72 11.27 12.03
C PHE A 295 -10.45 12.31 12.90
N GLN A 296 -10.16 13.61 12.70
CA GLN A 296 -10.84 14.69 13.41
C GLN A 296 -12.35 14.70 13.15
N ARG A 297 -12.79 14.45 11.90
CA ARG A 297 -14.23 14.32 11.58
C ARG A 297 -14.90 13.19 12.35
N VAL A 298 -14.23 12.04 12.50
CA VAL A 298 -14.75 10.93 13.32
C VAL A 298 -14.98 11.40 14.75
N GLN A 299 -13.98 12.05 15.37
CA GLN A 299 -14.09 12.55 16.75
C GLN A 299 -15.25 13.55 16.92
N LEU A 300 -15.40 14.50 15.99
CA LEU A 300 -16.46 15.52 16.04
C LEU A 300 -17.85 14.96 15.75
N SER A 301 -17.94 13.78 15.14
CA SER A 301 -19.20 13.12 14.80
C SER A 301 -19.68 12.15 15.89
N SER A 302 -18.80 11.66 16.75
CA SER A 302 -19.13 10.72 17.83
C SER A 302 -20.16 11.26 18.83
N ASP A 303 -20.17 12.58 19.07
CA ASP A 303 -21.05 13.23 20.06
C ASP A 303 -22.40 13.67 19.46
N LYS A 304 -22.58 13.53 18.14
CA LYS A 304 -23.80 13.97 17.45
C LYS A 304 -24.84 12.85 17.48
N ARG A 305 -26.11 13.22 17.67
CA ARG A 305 -27.26 12.29 17.52
C ARG A 305 -27.46 11.79 16.09
N ASP A 306 -26.68 12.31 15.13
CA ASP A 306 -26.71 11.92 13.73
C ASP A 306 -25.77 10.73 13.47
N SER A 307 -26.36 9.53 13.56
CA SER A 307 -25.65 8.26 13.33
C SER A 307 -25.21 8.07 11.87
N ILE A 308 -25.85 8.74 10.90
CA ILE A 308 -25.45 8.66 9.49
C ILE A 308 -24.20 9.49 9.24
N THR A 309 -24.13 10.71 9.78
CA THR A 309 -22.91 11.52 9.70
C THR A 309 -21.73 10.81 10.37
N ALA A 310 -21.95 10.19 11.53
CA ALA A 310 -20.92 9.38 12.20
C ALA A 310 -20.46 8.18 11.34
N LEU A 311 -21.42 7.46 10.73
CA LEU A 311 -21.11 6.34 9.84
C LEU A 311 -20.29 6.77 8.62
N ARG A 312 -20.65 7.89 7.98
CA ARG A 312 -19.92 8.43 6.83
C ARG A 312 -18.51 8.86 7.18
N ALA A 313 -18.35 9.58 8.31
CA ALA A 313 -17.03 9.96 8.79
C ALA A 313 -16.14 8.73 9.05
N LYS A 314 -16.73 7.66 9.60
CA LYS A 314 -16.02 6.40 9.84
C LYS A 314 -15.63 5.67 8.55
N LEU A 315 -16.53 5.62 7.57
CA LEU A 315 -16.25 5.06 6.24
C LEU A 315 -15.10 5.79 5.54
N ASP A 316 -15.05 7.12 5.65
CA ASP A 316 -13.99 7.92 5.03
C ASP A 316 -12.64 7.74 5.74
N LEU A 317 -12.63 7.58 7.07
CA LEU A 317 -11.42 7.24 7.80
C LEU A 317 -10.96 5.80 7.52
N ASP A 318 -11.88 4.84 7.41
CA ASP A 318 -11.56 3.45 7.00
C ASP A 318 -10.89 3.44 5.63
N GLU A 319 -11.43 4.18 4.66
CA GLU A 319 -10.81 4.32 3.33
C GLU A 319 -9.43 4.94 3.43
N ALA A 320 -9.25 6.00 4.22
CA ALA A 320 -7.95 6.62 4.43
C ALA A 320 -6.92 5.60 4.97
N ILE A 321 -7.23 4.90 6.07
CA ILE A 321 -6.34 3.89 6.67
C ILE A 321 -5.98 2.78 5.66
N HIS A 322 -6.95 2.28 4.90
CA HIS A 322 -6.73 1.20 3.93
C HIS A 322 -6.10 1.67 2.62
N SER A 323 -6.10 2.99 2.38
CA SER A 323 -5.38 3.60 1.27
C SER A 323 -3.89 3.79 1.55
N LEU A 324 -3.42 3.58 2.79
CA LEU A 324 -2.00 3.41 3.08
C LEU A 324 -1.56 2.00 2.71
N VAL A 325 -0.83 1.87 1.61
CA VAL A 325 -0.53 0.58 1.00
C VAL A 325 0.95 0.41 0.71
N TYR A 326 1.39 -0.84 0.74
CA TYR A 326 2.63 -1.27 0.11
C TYR A 326 2.35 -1.70 -1.33
N LEU A 327 3.39 -1.67 -2.18
CA LEU A 327 3.37 -2.30 -3.50
C LEU A 327 4.46 -3.37 -3.53
N PRO A 328 4.11 -4.66 -3.68
CA PRO A 328 2.76 -5.22 -3.69
C PRO A 328 2.00 -5.04 -2.36
N PRO A 329 0.64 -5.01 -2.38
CA PRO A 329 -0.17 -4.93 -1.17
C PRO A 329 0.15 -6.06 -0.20
N VAL A 330 0.08 -5.74 1.10
CA VAL A 330 0.41 -6.70 2.15
C VAL A 330 -0.58 -7.84 2.18
N GLU A 331 -0.13 -8.98 2.70
CA GLU A 331 -1.00 -10.13 2.90
C GLU A 331 -1.97 -9.89 4.09
N ARG A 332 -3.22 -10.35 3.99
CA ARG A 332 -4.27 -10.10 5.01
C ARG A 332 -3.92 -10.66 6.40
N TYR A 333 -3.27 -11.80 6.50
CA TYR A 333 -2.83 -12.42 7.75
C TYR A 333 -1.42 -12.00 8.17
N SER A 334 -0.80 -11.02 7.50
CA SER A 334 0.36 -10.30 8.02
C SER A 334 -0.01 -9.43 9.21
N TRP A 335 1.00 -8.95 9.93
CA TRP A 335 0.77 -8.01 11.04
C TRP A 335 0.07 -6.73 10.55
N TRP A 336 0.54 -6.15 9.44
CA TRP A 336 -0.07 -4.94 8.86
C TRP A 336 -1.50 -5.20 8.39
N GLY A 337 -1.72 -6.34 7.73
CA GLY A 337 -3.05 -6.74 7.25
C GLY A 337 -4.06 -6.98 8.38
N LYS A 338 -3.60 -7.50 9.53
CA LYS A 338 -4.43 -7.63 10.73
C LYS A 338 -4.72 -6.30 11.39
N LEU A 339 -3.74 -5.39 11.46
CA LEU A 339 -3.96 -4.04 11.98
C LEU A 339 -5.05 -3.30 11.17
N GLN A 340 -5.00 -3.39 9.84
CA GLN A 340 -6.03 -2.86 8.95
C GLN A 340 -7.40 -3.53 9.18
N GLN A 341 -7.44 -4.85 9.36
CA GLN A 341 -8.69 -5.54 9.71
C GLN A 341 -9.25 -5.12 11.08
N GLU A 342 -8.40 -4.91 12.08
CA GLU A 342 -8.82 -4.38 13.39
C GLU A 342 -9.42 -2.97 13.24
N ALA A 343 -8.82 -2.09 12.43
CA ALA A 343 -9.43 -0.81 12.03
C ALA A 343 -10.81 -1.02 11.39
N ARG A 344 -10.94 -1.91 10.40
CA ARG A 344 -12.19 -2.11 9.67
C ARG A 344 -13.33 -2.63 10.54
N ARG A 345 -13.03 -3.49 11.52
CA ARG A 345 -14.03 -4.02 12.48
C ARG A 345 -14.69 -2.91 13.31
N THR A 346 -14.05 -1.75 13.45
CA THR A 346 -14.67 -0.59 14.11
C THR A 346 -15.90 -0.06 13.37
N LEU A 347 -16.07 -0.40 12.08
CA LEU A 347 -17.30 -0.08 11.34
C LEU A 347 -18.53 -0.80 11.91
N ASP A 348 -18.38 -2.00 12.48
CA ASP A 348 -19.52 -2.82 12.93
C ASP A 348 -20.35 -2.10 14.00
N MET A 349 -19.68 -1.42 14.93
CA MET A 349 -20.36 -0.70 16.01
C MET A 349 -21.12 0.53 15.50
N VAL A 350 -20.54 1.32 14.60
CA VAL A 350 -21.23 2.50 14.06
C VAL A 350 -22.37 2.11 13.11
N VAL A 351 -22.24 0.98 12.40
CA VAL A 351 -23.34 0.39 11.62
C VAL A 351 -24.48 -0.05 12.52
N ALA A 352 -24.18 -0.73 13.63
CA ALA A 352 -25.19 -1.14 14.60
C ALA A 352 -25.97 0.09 15.15
N LYS A 353 -25.25 1.13 15.59
CA LYS A 353 -25.86 2.39 16.05
C LYS A 353 -26.73 3.05 14.98
N ALA A 354 -26.29 3.05 13.72
CA ALA A 354 -27.07 3.61 12.61
C ALA A 354 -28.37 2.82 12.38
N ARG A 355 -28.31 1.49 12.46
CA ARG A 355 -29.49 0.60 12.34
C ARG A 355 -30.45 0.76 13.52
N GLU A 356 -29.94 0.85 14.74
CA GLU A 356 -30.76 1.10 15.95
C GLU A 356 -31.47 2.44 15.89
N ALA A 357 -30.87 3.44 15.25
CA ALA A 357 -31.51 4.73 14.96
C ALA A 357 -32.54 4.67 13.80
N GLY A 358 -32.85 3.48 13.27
CA GLY A 358 -33.88 3.26 12.25
C GLY A 358 -33.40 3.35 10.80
N ASN A 359 -32.09 3.46 10.55
CA ASN A 359 -31.56 3.54 9.18
C ASN A 359 -31.32 2.15 8.57
N GLN A 360 -31.53 2.04 7.26
CA GLN A 360 -31.22 0.83 6.52
C GLN A 360 -29.76 0.87 6.06
N VAL A 361 -28.88 0.12 6.72
CA VAL A 361 -27.44 0.12 6.41
C VAL A 361 -26.98 -1.26 5.97
N GLN A 362 -26.35 -1.35 4.80
CA GLN A 362 -25.62 -2.51 4.32
C GLN A 362 -24.16 -2.11 4.08
N ILE A 363 -23.21 -2.88 4.62
CA ILE A 363 -21.79 -2.75 4.31
C ILE A 363 -21.26 -4.08 3.80
N ARG A 364 -20.38 -4.04 2.80
CA ARG A 364 -19.71 -5.22 2.24
C ARG A 364 -18.24 -4.92 1.92
N PRO A 365 -17.28 -5.54 2.63
CA PRO A 365 -15.91 -5.61 2.17
C PRO A 365 -15.82 -6.35 0.84
N LEU A 366 -14.98 -5.86 -0.07
CA LEU A 366 -14.87 -6.38 -1.43
C LEU A 366 -13.60 -7.24 -1.54
N TRP A 367 -13.79 -8.54 -1.80
CA TRP A 367 -12.71 -9.54 -1.86
C TRP A 367 -13.08 -10.65 -2.85
N GLY A 368 -12.08 -11.44 -3.26
CA GLY A 368 -12.25 -12.53 -4.22
C GLY A 368 -11.91 -12.07 -5.63
N THR A 369 -12.55 -12.68 -6.63
CA THR A 369 -12.31 -12.29 -8.03
C THR A 369 -12.88 -10.90 -8.29
N TYR A 370 -12.17 -10.11 -9.10
CA TYR A 370 -12.64 -8.79 -9.50
C TYR A 370 -13.99 -8.86 -10.25
N ALA A 371 -14.18 -9.91 -11.06
CA ALA A 371 -15.41 -10.17 -11.80
C ALA A 371 -16.64 -10.37 -10.89
N ASP A 372 -16.45 -10.83 -9.64
CA ASP A 372 -17.56 -11.00 -8.70
C ASP A 372 -17.96 -9.71 -7.98
N ILE A 373 -17.07 -8.70 -7.97
CA ILE A 373 -17.24 -7.50 -7.14
C ILE A 373 -17.32 -6.19 -7.92
N TYR A 374 -16.97 -6.15 -9.21
CA TYR A 374 -16.88 -4.91 -9.99
C TYR A 374 -18.19 -4.10 -10.03
N THR A 375 -19.34 -4.75 -9.86
CA THR A 375 -20.64 -4.06 -9.79
C THR A 375 -20.86 -3.29 -8.48
N TYR A 376 -20.07 -3.59 -7.44
CA TYR A 376 -20.13 -2.95 -6.13
C TYR A 376 -19.01 -1.93 -5.91
N SER A 377 -18.09 -1.78 -6.87
CA SER A 377 -16.96 -0.88 -6.79
C SER A 377 -16.94 0.18 -7.89
N LYS A 378 -16.24 1.28 -7.65
CA LYS A 378 -15.93 2.34 -8.63
C LYS A 378 -14.56 2.93 -8.36
N ASP A 379 -13.97 3.53 -9.39
CA ASP A 379 -12.63 4.15 -9.33
C ASP A 379 -11.54 3.17 -8.87
N ASP A 380 -11.67 1.89 -9.23
CA ASP A 380 -10.73 0.84 -8.87
C ASP A 380 -9.36 1.06 -9.50
N LEU A 381 -8.31 0.67 -8.79
CA LEU A 381 -6.95 0.82 -9.27
C LEU A 381 -6.37 -0.53 -9.64
N ARG A 382 -5.86 -0.59 -10.86
CA ARG A 382 -5.15 -1.75 -11.39
C ARG A 382 -3.71 -1.76 -10.89
N LEU A 383 -3.25 -2.93 -10.47
CA LEU A 383 -1.86 -3.21 -10.17
C LEU A 383 -1.25 -4.09 -11.26
N GLU A 384 0.01 -3.82 -11.58
CA GLU A 384 0.83 -4.67 -12.46
C GLU A 384 1.67 -5.69 -11.68
N THR A 385 1.79 -5.53 -10.36
CA THR A 385 2.62 -6.37 -9.49
C THR A 385 1.87 -6.77 -8.21
N GLY A 386 2.15 -7.99 -7.73
CA GLY A 386 1.59 -8.52 -6.48
C GLY A 386 0.15 -9.00 -6.54
N GLY A 387 -0.18 -9.98 -5.69
CA GLY A 387 -1.51 -10.59 -5.65
C GLY A 387 -1.73 -11.61 -6.76
N ILE A 388 -2.93 -12.17 -6.83
CA ILE A 388 -3.31 -13.19 -7.81
C ILE A 388 -4.00 -12.51 -9.00
N PRO A 389 -3.59 -12.80 -10.26
CA PRO A 389 -4.25 -12.25 -11.44
C PRO A 389 -5.76 -12.47 -11.45
N GLY A 390 -6.51 -11.42 -11.72
CA GLY A 390 -7.97 -11.40 -11.71
C GLY A 390 -8.60 -11.24 -10.32
N GLU A 391 -7.80 -11.13 -9.25
CA GLU A 391 -8.30 -11.00 -7.88
C GLU A 391 -8.08 -9.61 -7.28
N VAL A 392 -8.92 -9.29 -6.31
CA VAL A 392 -8.76 -8.13 -5.44
C VAL A 392 -7.60 -8.34 -4.49
N SER A 393 -6.57 -7.52 -4.63
CA SER A 393 -5.39 -7.50 -3.76
C SER A 393 -5.65 -6.73 -2.46
N ALA A 394 -6.46 -5.67 -2.50
CA ALA A 394 -6.83 -4.90 -1.31
C ALA A 394 -8.19 -4.21 -1.45
N CYS A 395 -9.03 -4.33 -0.42
CA CYS A 395 -10.25 -3.51 -0.28
C CYS A 395 -9.88 -2.14 0.33
N LEU A 396 -9.84 -1.10 -0.49
CA LEU A 396 -9.56 0.27 -0.05
C LEU A 396 -10.79 0.86 0.64
N ARG A 397 -11.95 0.85 -0.03
CA ARG A 397 -13.23 1.29 0.51
C ARG A 397 -14.24 0.15 0.45
N VAL A 398 -14.94 -0.09 1.55
CA VAL A 398 -16.06 -1.04 1.58
C VAL A 398 -17.23 -0.49 0.76
N TYR A 399 -17.99 -1.37 0.10
CA TYR A 399 -19.29 -0.97 -0.43
C TYR A 399 -20.23 -0.65 0.74
N ALA A 400 -20.98 0.44 0.63
CA ALA A 400 -22.03 0.76 1.59
C ALA A 400 -23.30 1.22 0.89
N LYS A 401 -24.46 0.78 1.39
CA LYS A 401 -25.77 1.31 1.07
C LYS A 401 -26.41 1.83 2.34
N ILE A 402 -26.75 3.11 2.37
CA ILE A 402 -27.34 3.80 3.52
C ILE A 402 -28.67 4.39 3.06
N ASN A 403 -29.78 3.80 3.52
CA ASN A 403 -31.11 4.03 2.99
C ASN A 403 -31.11 3.81 1.47
N ASP A 404 -31.46 4.82 0.68
CA ASP A 404 -31.45 4.75 -0.79
C ASP A 404 -30.12 5.20 -1.43
N GLU A 405 -29.18 5.69 -0.63
CA GLU A 405 -27.89 6.16 -1.11
C GLU A 405 -26.86 5.03 -1.21
N ILE A 406 -26.20 4.93 -2.36
CA ILE A 406 -25.13 3.96 -2.60
C ILE A 406 -23.78 4.67 -2.58
N LEU A 407 -22.90 4.19 -1.71
CA LEU A 407 -21.48 4.53 -1.66
C LEU A 407 -20.70 3.33 -2.22
N PRO A 408 -20.23 3.40 -3.49
CA PRO A 408 -19.50 2.29 -4.08
C PRO A 408 -18.21 2.03 -3.30
N GLY A 409 -17.80 0.77 -3.24
CA GLY A 409 -16.50 0.40 -2.73
C GLY A 409 -15.39 0.75 -3.72
N ARG A 410 -14.15 0.48 -3.32
CA ARG A 410 -12.97 0.73 -4.15
C ARG A 410 -11.90 -0.27 -3.82
N VAL A 411 -11.26 -0.84 -4.84
CA VAL A 411 -10.26 -1.90 -4.67
C VAL A 411 -8.95 -1.63 -5.40
N LEU A 412 -7.88 -2.22 -4.89
CA LEU A 412 -6.70 -2.58 -5.68
C LEU A 412 -6.89 -3.99 -6.20
N PHE A 413 -6.68 -4.22 -7.50
CA PHE A 413 -6.77 -5.55 -8.09
C PHE A 413 -5.63 -5.80 -9.07
N ARG A 414 -5.23 -7.08 -9.22
CA ARG A 414 -4.25 -7.47 -10.23
C ARG A 414 -4.97 -7.87 -11.50
N ALA A 415 -4.67 -7.23 -12.62
CA ALA A 415 -5.35 -7.53 -13.88
C ALA A 415 -4.81 -8.78 -14.61
N SER A 416 -3.50 -9.06 -14.52
CA SER A 416 -2.81 -10.09 -15.29
C SER A 416 -1.67 -10.80 -14.57
#